data_AF-A0A7J4Q537-F1
#
_entry.id   AF-A0A7J4Q537-F1
#
_cell.length_a   1.000
_cell.length_b   1.000
_cell.length_c   1.000
_cell.angle_alpha   90.00
_cell.angle_beta   90.00
_cell.angle_gamma   90.00
#
_symmetry.space_group_name_H-M   'P 1'
#
loop_
_entity.id
_entity.type
_entity.pdbx_description
1 polymer ?
#
loop_
_entity_poly.entity_id
_entity_poly.type
_entity_poly.pdbx_seq_one_letter_code
_entity_poly.pdbx_strand_id
1 'polypeptide(L)'
;MKQGWYHPVFKGVDPIGRILMFVVNDYLEIKDINIPHSYLDEFKDTFDELLNNYRDRLVDVSVLHAFNSIPVHDCDENIQKILAELGFTSMGDGERYIRGGVVEPRSRQEVNRMLFYHHQLHQNSRHENESLALDKMDELRDDFALRGRCEMFRVNLKAMAAAHQLAQGTNLRGHLVWGRKSHFEILLTIRNLQPNEEDEDI
;
A
#
# COMPACT_ATOMS: atom_id res chain seq x y z
N MET A 1 -3.57 -20.37 21.43
CA MET A 1 -4.38 -19.51 20.55
C MET A 1 -3.93 -18.08 20.76
N LYS A 2 -3.31 -17.43 19.77
CA LYS A 2 -3.02 -16.00 19.83
C LYS A 2 -4.37 -15.28 19.77
N GLN A 3 -4.69 -14.43 20.74
CA GLN A 3 -5.92 -13.64 20.74
C GLN A 3 -5.95 -12.77 19.48
N GLY A 4 -7.05 -12.82 18.73
CA GLY A 4 -7.27 -11.91 17.61
C GLY A 4 -7.51 -10.51 18.10
N TRP A 5 -7.00 -9.54 17.36
CA TRP A 5 -7.23 -8.15 17.67
C TRP A 5 -8.63 -7.80 17.18
N TYR A 6 -9.45 -7.24 18.08
CA TYR A 6 -10.70 -6.61 17.70
C TYR A 6 -10.42 -5.14 17.43
N HIS A 7 -10.48 -4.73 16.17
CA HIS A 7 -10.45 -3.32 15.83
C HIS A 7 -11.88 -2.78 15.88
N PRO A 8 -12.22 -1.93 16.87
CA PRO A 8 -13.50 -1.25 16.88
C PRO A 8 -13.60 -0.31 15.67
N VAL A 9 -14.73 -0.36 14.98
CA VAL A 9 -15.09 0.62 13.96
C VAL A 9 -15.86 1.73 14.68
N PHE A 10 -15.40 2.97 14.54
CA PHE A 10 -15.99 4.12 15.25
C PHE A 10 -16.78 5.01 14.30
N LYS A 11 -17.86 5.61 14.82
CA LYS A 11 -18.50 6.79 14.25
C LYS A 11 -18.36 7.94 15.25
N GLY A 12 -17.41 8.83 14.99
CA GLY A 12 -17.02 9.84 15.98
C GLY A 12 -16.38 9.18 17.20
N VAL A 13 -17.11 9.10 18.32
CA VAL A 13 -16.64 8.51 19.59
C VAL A 13 -17.28 7.14 19.87
N ASP A 14 -18.34 6.77 19.14
CA ASP A 14 -19.12 5.57 19.44
C ASP A 14 -18.64 4.36 18.63
N PRO A 15 -18.37 3.20 19.28
CA PRO A 15 -18.02 1.97 18.57
C PRO A 15 -19.27 1.36 17.93
N ILE A 16 -19.32 1.35 16.61
CA ILE A 16 -20.44 0.85 15.80
C ILE A 16 -20.22 -0.58 15.30
N GLY A 17 -18.99 -1.09 15.35
CA GLY A 17 -18.67 -2.42 14.85
C GLY A 17 -17.32 -2.93 15.35
N ARG A 18 -16.97 -4.14 14.93
CA ARG A 18 -15.68 -4.77 15.25
C ARG A 18 -15.19 -5.60 14.09
N ILE A 19 -13.88 -5.60 13.88
CA ILE A 19 -13.22 -6.50 12.93
C ILE A 19 -12.29 -7.43 13.70
N LEU A 20 -12.44 -8.73 13.48
CA LEU A 20 -11.53 -9.75 13.99
C LEU A 20 -10.48 -10.06 12.92
N MET A 21 -9.24 -9.61 13.12
CA MET A 21 -8.16 -9.81 12.15
C MET A 21 -6.82 -10.16 12.81
N PHE A 22 -5.93 -10.76 12.02
CA PHE A 22 -4.58 -11.16 12.39
C PHE A 22 -3.60 -10.77 11.30
N VAL A 23 -2.47 -10.19 11.67
CA VAL A 23 -1.33 -10.08 10.76
C VAL A 23 -0.55 -11.39 10.84
N VAL A 24 -0.49 -12.13 9.74
CA VAL A 24 0.21 -13.41 9.64
C VAL A 24 1.28 -13.30 8.56
N ASN A 25 2.54 -13.15 8.98
CA ASN A 25 3.66 -12.87 8.09
C ASN A 25 3.36 -11.65 7.20
N ASP A 26 3.24 -11.86 5.88
CA ASP A 26 3.09 -10.81 4.87
C ASP A 26 1.64 -10.62 4.40
N TYR A 27 0.64 -11.21 5.08
CA TYR A 27 -0.77 -11.02 4.76
C TYR A 27 -1.64 -10.76 6.00
N LEU A 28 -2.74 -10.05 5.77
CA LEU A 28 -3.78 -9.76 6.74
C LEU A 28 -4.87 -10.83 6.65
N GLU A 29 -5.09 -11.56 7.73
CA GLU A 29 -6.13 -12.57 7.84
C GLU A 29 -7.33 -12.01 8.60
N ILE A 30 -8.42 -11.71 7.90
CA ILE A 30 -9.67 -11.18 8.46
C ILE A 30 -10.64 -12.35 8.64
N LYS A 31 -10.97 -12.66 9.89
CA LYS A 31 -11.83 -13.80 10.24
C LYS A 31 -13.31 -13.44 10.22
N ASP A 32 -13.68 -12.29 10.77
CA ASP A 32 -15.07 -11.82 10.76
C ASP A 32 -15.11 -10.28 10.85
N ILE A 33 -16.12 -9.68 10.24
CA ILE A 33 -16.43 -8.25 10.30
C ILE A 33 -17.86 -8.13 10.82
N ASN A 34 -18.08 -7.52 11.98
CA ASN A 34 -19.42 -7.32 12.53
C ASN A 34 -19.81 -5.84 12.48
N ILE A 35 -20.70 -5.48 11.56
CA ILE A 35 -21.12 -4.10 11.31
C ILE A 35 -22.61 -4.06 10.93
N PRO A 36 -23.40 -3.14 11.50
CA PRO A 36 -24.79 -2.95 11.11
C PRO A 36 -24.91 -2.45 9.67
N HIS A 37 -25.91 -2.96 8.94
CA HIS A 37 -26.15 -2.62 7.54
C HIS A 37 -26.27 -1.12 7.25
N SER A 38 -26.77 -0.34 8.22
CA SER A 38 -26.91 1.12 8.11
C SER A 38 -25.59 1.88 7.99
N TYR A 39 -24.47 1.27 8.35
CA TYR A 39 -23.14 1.90 8.36
C TYR A 39 -22.19 1.33 7.30
N LEU A 40 -22.69 0.53 6.37
CA LEU A 40 -21.86 -0.16 5.38
C LEU A 40 -21.09 0.80 4.48
N ASP A 41 -21.69 1.91 4.06
CA ASP A 41 -21.04 2.90 3.19
C ASP A 41 -19.90 3.63 3.91
N GLU A 42 -20.14 4.10 5.14
CA GLU A 42 -19.11 4.74 5.98
C GLU A 42 -17.99 3.75 6.33
N PHE A 43 -18.36 2.49 6.59
CA PHE A 43 -17.41 1.43 6.86
C PHE A 43 -16.51 1.15 5.65
N LYS A 44 -17.07 1.12 4.44
CA LYS A 44 -16.32 0.82 3.23
C LYS A 44 -15.12 1.78 3.10
N ASP A 45 -15.35 3.08 3.23
CA ASP A 45 -14.29 4.09 3.06
C ASP A 45 -13.22 3.97 4.15
N THR A 46 -13.63 3.83 5.42
CA THR A 46 -12.69 3.68 6.55
C THR A 46 -11.94 2.35 6.51
N PHE A 47 -12.58 1.29 6.05
CA PHE A 47 -11.93 -0.01 5.89
C PHE A 47 -10.94 -0.03 4.73
N ASP A 48 -11.24 0.66 3.63
CA ASP A 48 -10.30 0.83 2.53
C ASP A 48 -9.03 1.55 2.99
N GLU A 49 -9.18 2.65 3.73
CA GLU A 49 -8.06 3.38 4.33
C GLU A 49 -7.24 2.49 5.28
N LEU A 50 -7.91 1.72 6.15
CA LEU A 50 -7.24 0.78 7.04
C LEU A 50 -6.41 -0.25 6.25
N LEU A 51 -6.97 -0.84 5.18
CA LEU A 51 -6.27 -1.80 4.34
C LEU A 51 -5.09 -1.16 3.61
N ASN A 52 -5.22 0.09 3.15
CA ASN A 52 -4.13 0.84 2.54
C ASN A 52 -3.01 1.16 3.54
N ASN A 53 -3.33 1.49 4.80
CA ASN A 53 -2.32 1.71 5.84
C ASN A 53 -1.52 0.43 6.18
N TYR A 54 -2.13 -0.75 6.04
CA TYR A 54 -1.41 -2.02 6.19
C TYR A 54 -0.40 -2.26 5.05
N ARG A 55 -0.65 -1.70 3.87
CA ARG A 55 0.29 -1.74 2.74
C ARG A 55 1.61 -1.02 3.08
N ASP A 56 1.55 0.09 3.79
CA ASP A 56 2.74 0.81 4.27
C ASP A 56 3.56 -0.01 5.28
N ARG A 57 2.93 -1.02 5.90
CA ARG A 57 3.58 -2.01 6.77
C ARG A 57 4.05 -3.26 6.02
N LEU A 58 4.11 -3.22 4.68
CA LEU A 58 4.47 -4.33 3.80
C LEU A 58 3.49 -5.51 3.83
N VAL A 59 2.23 -5.26 4.21
CA VAL A 59 1.15 -6.26 4.16
C VAL A 59 0.30 -5.95 2.93
N ASP A 60 0.65 -6.56 1.80
CA ASP A 60 0.05 -6.27 0.50
C ASP A 60 -1.16 -7.16 0.17
N VAL A 61 -1.44 -8.19 0.98
CA VAL A 61 -2.49 -9.18 0.76
C VAL A 61 -3.42 -9.23 1.96
N SER A 62 -4.73 -9.29 1.71
CA SER A 62 -5.77 -9.42 2.73
C SER A 62 -6.73 -10.55 2.36
N VAL A 63 -7.03 -11.44 3.29
CA VAL A 63 -7.92 -12.59 3.11
C VAL A 63 -9.10 -12.50 4.06
N LEU A 64 -10.31 -12.52 3.53
CA LEU A 64 -11.57 -12.40 4.26
C LEU A 64 -12.33 -13.74 4.28
N HIS A 65 -12.84 -14.13 5.44
CA HIS A 65 -13.56 -15.39 5.66
C HIS A 65 -15.06 -15.21 5.91
N ALA A 66 -15.45 -14.25 6.76
CA ALA A 66 -16.85 -14.04 7.13
C ALA A 66 -17.18 -12.54 7.28
N PHE A 67 -18.46 -12.24 7.11
CA PHE A 67 -19.07 -10.94 7.37
C PHE A 67 -20.35 -11.16 8.17
N ASN A 68 -20.50 -10.48 9.30
CA ASN A 68 -21.58 -10.66 10.26
C ASN A 68 -21.77 -12.13 10.66
N SER A 69 -20.66 -12.87 10.80
CA SER A 69 -20.63 -14.31 11.10
C SER A 69 -21.25 -15.21 10.03
N ILE A 70 -21.57 -14.66 8.85
CA ILE A 70 -21.98 -15.38 7.65
C ILE A 70 -20.72 -15.55 6.77
N PRO A 71 -20.46 -16.74 6.23
CA PRO A 71 -19.38 -16.93 5.26
C PRO A 71 -19.46 -15.93 4.11
N VAL A 72 -18.31 -15.43 3.65
CA VAL A 72 -18.31 -14.38 2.59
C VAL A 72 -18.98 -14.80 1.29
N HIS A 73 -19.03 -16.09 0.97
CA HIS A 73 -19.71 -16.56 -0.24
C HIS A 73 -21.24 -16.53 -0.14
N ASP A 74 -21.79 -16.62 1.08
CA ASP A 74 -23.23 -16.66 1.37
C ASP A 74 -23.80 -15.27 1.73
N CYS A 75 -22.96 -14.23 1.70
CA CYS A 75 -23.38 -12.87 2.03
C CYS A 75 -24.31 -12.27 0.97
N ASP A 76 -25.20 -11.40 1.41
CA ASP A 76 -26.17 -10.68 0.56
C ASP A 76 -25.49 -9.88 -0.56
N GLU A 77 -26.20 -9.64 -1.66
CA GLU A 77 -25.70 -8.93 -2.85
C GLU A 77 -25.11 -7.54 -2.52
N ASN A 78 -25.65 -6.85 -1.52
CA ASN A 78 -25.13 -5.55 -1.09
C ASN A 78 -23.71 -5.68 -0.51
N ILE A 79 -23.49 -6.67 0.35
CA ILE A 79 -22.17 -6.95 0.95
C ILE A 79 -21.20 -7.41 -0.16
N GLN A 80 -21.65 -8.29 -1.06
CA GLN A 80 -20.84 -8.74 -2.20
C GLN A 80 -20.37 -7.56 -3.06
N LYS A 81 -21.26 -6.61 -3.33
CA LYS A 81 -20.94 -5.42 -4.12
C LYS A 81 -19.91 -4.54 -3.41
N ILE A 82 -20.06 -4.32 -2.10
CA ILE A 82 -19.09 -3.55 -1.31
C ILE A 82 -17.72 -4.25 -1.32
N LEU A 83 -17.68 -5.57 -1.11
CA LEU A 83 -16.44 -6.35 -1.15
C LEU A 83 -15.76 -6.26 -2.52
N ALA A 84 -16.53 -6.36 -3.61
CA ALA A 84 -16.02 -6.20 -4.96
C ALA A 84 -15.47 -4.79 -5.22
N GLU A 85 -16.15 -3.75 -4.75
CA GLU A 85 -15.69 -2.36 -4.82
C GLU A 85 -14.41 -2.11 -4.00
N LEU A 86 -14.26 -2.81 -2.87
CA LEU A 86 -13.03 -2.86 -2.08
C LEU A 86 -11.93 -3.72 -2.73
N GLY A 87 -12.18 -4.34 -3.88
CA GLY A 87 -11.19 -5.13 -4.62
C GLY A 87 -10.96 -6.54 -4.07
N PHE A 88 -11.89 -7.09 -3.27
CA PHE A 88 -11.88 -8.51 -2.91
C PHE A 88 -12.43 -9.35 -4.05
N THR A 89 -11.74 -10.45 -4.36
CA THR A 89 -12.15 -11.45 -5.34
C THR A 89 -12.18 -12.84 -4.71
N SER A 90 -13.03 -13.74 -5.22
CA SER A 90 -13.05 -15.12 -4.73
C SER A 90 -11.73 -15.82 -5.02
N MET A 91 -11.20 -16.56 -4.05
CA MET A 91 -9.99 -17.38 -4.22
C MET A 91 -10.24 -18.64 -5.06
N GLY A 92 -11.51 -18.94 -5.40
CA GLY A 92 -11.89 -20.14 -6.15
C GLY A 92 -12.02 -21.42 -5.31
N ASP A 93 -11.79 -21.32 -4.00
CA ASP A 93 -12.02 -22.41 -3.02
C ASP A 93 -13.45 -22.43 -2.47
N GLY A 94 -14.27 -21.42 -2.82
CA GLY A 94 -15.65 -21.29 -2.37
C GLY A 94 -15.81 -20.79 -0.93
N GLU A 95 -14.72 -20.56 -0.20
CA GLU A 95 -14.78 -20.19 1.22
C GLU A 95 -14.26 -18.78 1.49
N ARG A 96 -13.24 -18.33 0.74
CA ARG A 96 -12.48 -17.13 1.08
C ARG A 96 -12.38 -16.15 -0.07
N TYR A 97 -12.35 -14.88 0.32
CA TYR A 97 -12.15 -13.76 -0.60
C TYR A 97 -10.78 -13.16 -0.32
N ILE A 98 -10.09 -12.72 -1.36
CA ILE A 98 -8.74 -12.20 -1.30
C ILE A 98 -8.67 -10.86 -2.01
N ARG A 99 -8.02 -9.90 -1.37
CA ARG A 99 -7.67 -8.58 -1.92
C ARG A 99 -6.16 -8.46 -1.90
N GLY A 100 -5.58 -7.85 -2.93
CA GLY A 100 -4.14 -7.72 -3.08
C GLY A 100 -3.59 -8.65 -4.15
N GLY A 101 -2.29 -8.93 -4.11
CA GLY A 101 -1.56 -9.69 -5.14
C GLY A 101 -1.97 -11.15 -5.26
N VAL A 102 -3.20 -11.43 -5.69
CA VAL A 102 -3.57 -12.72 -6.28
C VAL A 102 -2.71 -12.84 -7.53
N VAL A 103 -1.78 -13.80 -7.51
CA VAL A 103 -0.98 -14.16 -8.67
C VAL A 103 -1.93 -14.82 -9.67
N GLU A 104 -2.69 -14.02 -10.40
CA GLU A 104 -3.21 -14.46 -11.69
C GLU A 104 -1.97 -14.84 -12.50
N PRO A 105 -1.83 -16.12 -12.93
CA PRO A 105 -0.66 -16.54 -13.70
C PRO A 105 -0.73 -15.88 -15.08
N ARG A 106 -0.28 -14.62 -15.15
CA ARG A 106 -0.11 -13.87 -16.39
C ARG A 106 1.17 -14.31 -17.07
N SER A 107 1.22 -14.13 -18.39
CA SER A 107 2.44 -14.42 -19.11
C SER A 107 3.58 -13.52 -18.60
N ARG A 108 4.80 -14.06 -18.56
CA ARG A 108 5.99 -13.28 -18.14
C ARG A 108 6.15 -11.98 -18.93
N GLN A 109 5.72 -11.97 -20.19
CA GLN A 109 5.77 -10.78 -21.04
C GLN A 109 4.82 -9.69 -20.55
N GLU A 110 3.58 -10.05 -20.19
CA GLU A 110 2.60 -9.10 -19.65
C GLU A 110 3.04 -8.57 -18.29
N VAL A 111 3.51 -9.43 -17.40
CA VAL A 111 4.03 -9.02 -16.08
C VAL A 111 5.19 -8.04 -16.24
N ASN A 112 6.16 -8.35 -17.11
CA ASN A 112 7.29 -7.45 -17.36
C ASN A 112 6.83 -6.11 -17.96
N ARG A 113 5.88 -6.10 -18.91
CA ARG A 113 5.33 -4.87 -19.47
C ARG A 113 4.63 -4.03 -18.41
N MET A 114 3.82 -4.65 -17.56
CA MET A 114 3.15 -3.98 -16.44
C MET A 114 4.16 -3.42 -15.44
N LEU A 115 5.18 -4.21 -15.07
CA LEU A 115 6.25 -3.75 -14.19
C LEU A 115 7.00 -2.55 -14.78
N PHE A 116 7.36 -2.61 -16.07
CA PHE A 116 8.00 -1.48 -16.73
C PHE A 116 7.09 -0.25 -16.77
N TYR A 117 5.78 -0.42 -16.98
CA TYR A 117 4.83 0.69 -16.96
C TYR A 117 4.69 1.31 -15.56
N HIS A 118 4.46 0.49 -14.53
CA HIS A 118 4.32 0.94 -13.15
C HIS A 118 5.57 1.61 -12.61
N HIS A 119 6.75 1.09 -12.95
CA HIS A 119 8.02 1.69 -12.56
C HIS A 119 8.48 2.82 -13.49
N GLN A 120 7.64 3.27 -14.43
CA GLN A 120 7.91 4.39 -15.34
C GLN A 120 9.14 4.16 -16.23
N LEU A 121 9.41 2.90 -16.57
CA LEU A 121 10.50 2.44 -17.44
C LEU A 121 10.02 2.11 -18.86
N HIS A 122 8.70 2.04 -19.09
CA HIS A 122 8.12 1.81 -20.41
C HIS A 122 8.17 3.08 -21.28
N GLN A 123 8.35 2.95 -22.60
CA GLN A 123 8.47 4.09 -23.52
C GLN A 123 7.36 5.14 -23.35
N ASN A 124 6.12 4.69 -23.20
CA ASN A 124 4.96 5.59 -23.03
C ASN A 124 4.82 6.21 -21.62
N SER A 125 5.53 5.70 -20.62
CA SER A 125 5.40 6.11 -19.21
C SER A 125 6.66 6.78 -18.66
N ARG A 126 7.73 6.86 -19.45
CA ARG A 126 8.95 7.58 -19.06
C ARG A 126 8.67 9.07 -19.01
N HIS A 127 9.41 9.77 -18.17
CA HIS A 127 9.30 11.22 -18.02
C HIS A 127 10.26 11.93 -18.97
N GLU A 128 9.84 13.11 -19.41
CA GLU A 128 10.64 13.93 -20.34
C GLU A 128 11.99 14.32 -19.75
N ASN A 129 12.00 14.68 -18.47
CA ASN A 129 13.17 15.12 -17.74
C ASN A 129 13.25 14.54 -16.32
N GLU A 130 14.42 14.68 -15.72
CA GLU A 130 14.74 14.13 -14.41
C GLU A 130 13.98 14.79 -13.26
N SER A 131 13.63 16.07 -13.42
CA SER A 131 12.89 16.82 -12.39
C SER A 131 11.46 16.27 -12.25
N LEU A 132 10.77 16.05 -13.37
CA LEU A 132 9.44 15.45 -13.39
C LEU A 132 9.45 14.01 -12.87
N ALA A 133 10.52 13.25 -13.14
CA ALA A 133 10.68 11.91 -12.61
C ALA A 133 10.82 11.91 -11.08
N LEU A 134 11.66 12.80 -10.53
CA LEU A 134 11.82 12.96 -9.08
C LEU A 134 10.52 13.41 -8.40
N ASP A 135 9.71 14.23 -9.06
CA ASP A 135 8.46 14.70 -8.48
C ASP A 135 7.40 13.62 -8.30
N LYS A 136 7.47 12.56 -9.11
CA LYS A 136 6.50 11.45 -9.11
C LYS A 136 7.04 10.19 -8.44
N MET A 137 8.22 10.26 -7.82
CA MET A 137 8.86 9.13 -7.17
C MET A 137 9.17 9.46 -5.71
N ASP A 138 8.82 8.54 -4.83
CA ASP A 138 9.11 8.69 -3.40
C ASP A 138 10.59 8.39 -3.08
N GLU A 139 11.15 7.38 -3.74
CA GLU A 139 12.51 6.89 -3.49
C GLU A 139 13.28 6.58 -4.79
N LEU A 140 14.56 6.89 -4.77
CA LEU A 140 15.50 6.61 -5.84
C LEU A 140 16.81 6.01 -5.31
N ARG A 141 17.19 4.86 -5.84
CA ARG A 141 18.39 4.13 -5.38
C ARG A 141 19.70 4.70 -5.94
N ASP A 142 19.75 4.99 -7.24
CA ASP A 142 20.96 5.42 -7.93
C ASP A 142 20.65 6.20 -9.24
N ASP A 143 21.70 6.78 -9.84
CA ASP A 143 21.64 7.49 -11.12
C ASP A 143 21.14 6.61 -12.27
N PHE A 144 21.41 5.29 -12.23
CA PHE A 144 21.02 4.37 -13.29
C PHE A 144 19.50 4.15 -13.31
N ALA A 145 18.91 4.02 -12.13
CA ALA A 145 17.48 3.95 -11.92
C ALA A 145 16.78 5.22 -12.44
N LEU A 146 17.35 6.41 -12.21
CA LEU A 146 16.77 7.67 -12.69
C LEU A 146 16.85 7.76 -14.21
N ARG A 147 18.01 7.43 -14.79
CA ARG A 147 18.21 7.37 -16.26
C ARG A 147 17.23 6.41 -16.93
N GLY A 148 16.92 5.27 -16.29
CA GLY A 148 15.93 4.34 -16.80
C GLY A 148 14.54 4.97 -16.98
N ARG A 149 14.22 6.00 -16.18
CA ARG A 149 12.89 6.63 -16.12
C ARG A 149 12.77 7.94 -16.89
N CYS A 150 13.89 8.50 -17.36
CA CYS A 150 13.94 9.78 -18.07
C CYS A 150 14.31 9.59 -19.54
N GLU A 151 13.70 10.32 -20.46
CA GLU A 151 14.07 10.30 -21.88
C GLU A 151 15.43 10.94 -22.14
N MET A 152 15.74 12.03 -21.43
CA MET A 152 17.05 12.68 -21.45
C MET A 152 18.03 12.03 -20.46
N PHE A 153 19.29 11.89 -20.87
CA PHE A 153 20.34 11.16 -20.14
C PHE A 153 21.42 12.06 -19.50
N ARG A 154 21.07 13.24 -18.98
CA ARG A 154 22.06 14.20 -18.43
C ARG A 154 21.95 14.33 -16.92
N VAL A 155 22.10 13.20 -16.24
CA VAL A 155 21.82 13.08 -14.80
C VAL A 155 23.09 13.06 -13.96
N ASN A 156 23.14 13.93 -12.95
CA ASN A 156 24.00 13.81 -11.78
C ASN A 156 23.13 14.00 -10.53
N LEU A 157 22.86 12.91 -9.80
CA LEU A 157 22.01 12.93 -8.60
C LEU A 157 22.44 13.98 -7.59
N LYS A 158 23.74 14.14 -7.37
CA LYS A 158 24.26 15.06 -6.34
C LYS A 158 23.93 16.51 -6.68
N ALA A 159 24.01 16.86 -7.97
CA ALA A 159 23.63 18.19 -8.43
C ALA A 159 22.11 18.42 -8.33
N MET A 160 21.31 17.38 -8.59
CA MET A 160 19.85 17.46 -8.49
C MET A 160 19.34 17.43 -7.06
N ALA A 161 20.02 16.73 -6.14
CA ALA A 161 19.69 16.71 -4.73
C ALA A 161 19.76 18.11 -4.10
N ALA A 162 20.76 18.90 -4.49
CA ALA A 162 20.87 20.29 -4.07
C ALA A 162 19.74 21.17 -4.63
N ALA A 163 19.27 20.89 -5.85
CA ALA A 163 18.20 21.66 -6.50
C ALA A 163 16.79 21.30 -6.01
N HIS A 164 16.57 20.03 -5.65
CA HIS A 164 15.26 19.45 -5.29
C HIS A 164 15.14 19.07 -3.80
N GLN A 165 16.10 19.50 -2.97
CA GLN A 165 16.14 19.23 -1.53
C GLN A 165 16.00 17.73 -1.20
N LEU A 166 16.70 16.88 -1.94
CA LEU A 166 16.68 15.44 -1.70
C LEU A 166 17.67 15.10 -0.57
N ALA A 167 17.18 14.33 0.39
CA ALA A 167 17.99 13.76 1.46
C ALA A 167 18.34 12.30 1.12
N GLN A 168 19.42 11.79 1.73
CA GLN A 168 19.74 10.38 1.70
C GLN A 168 19.26 9.72 2.99
N GLY A 169 18.49 8.65 2.88
CA GLY A 169 17.89 7.98 4.04
C GLY A 169 17.72 6.48 3.81
N THR A 170 17.28 5.78 4.86
CA THR A 170 17.11 4.33 4.82
C THR A 170 15.63 3.97 4.69
N ASN A 171 15.25 3.34 3.58
CA ASN A 171 13.86 2.96 3.33
C ASN A 171 13.38 1.83 4.25
N LEU A 172 12.07 1.50 4.19
CA LEU A 172 11.45 0.46 5.03
C LEU A 172 12.16 -0.89 4.97
N ARG A 173 12.80 -1.21 3.83
CA ARG A 173 13.54 -2.46 3.60
C ARG A 173 15.01 -2.42 4.04
N GLY A 174 15.48 -1.31 4.60
CA GLY A 174 16.87 -1.18 5.06
C GLY A 174 17.87 -0.76 3.97
N HIS A 175 17.41 -0.33 2.80
CA HIS A 175 18.30 0.14 1.74
C HIS A 175 18.50 1.66 1.81
N LEU A 176 19.74 2.09 1.58
CA LEU A 176 20.09 3.50 1.44
C LEU A 176 19.57 4.02 0.09
N VAL A 177 18.70 5.01 0.13
CA VAL A 177 18.04 5.62 -1.04
C VAL A 177 18.00 7.14 -0.90
N TRP A 178 17.79 7.82 -2.01
CA TRP A 178 17.50 9.25 -2.07
C TRP A 178 15.99 9.47 -2.12
N GLY A 179 15.50 10.49 -1.44
CA GLY A 179 14.08 10.83 -1.41
C GLY A 179 13.87 12.23 -0.86
N ARG A 180 12.62 12.71 -0.90
CA ARG A 180 12.26 13.98 -0.27
C ARG A 180 12.33 13.85 1.25
N LYS A 181 12.73 14.92 1.95
CA LYS A 181 12.76 14.93 3.43
C LYS A 181 11.41 14.53 4.05
N SER A 182 10.31 15.07 3.51
CA SER A 182 8.94 14.73 3.93
C SER A 182 8.61 13.24 3.82
N HIS A 183 9.19 12.54 2.84
CA HIS A 183 9.01 11.09 2.70
C HIS A 183 9.69 10.34 3.86
N PHE A 184 10.91 10.74 4.22
CA PHE A 184 11.61 10.10 5.35
C PHE A 184 10.95 10.38 6.70
N GLU A 185 10.36 11.57 6.90
CA GLU A 185 9.56 11.89 8.09
C GLU A 185 8.34 10.94 8.23
N ILE A 186 7.66 10.65 7.12
CA ILE A 186 6.57 9.66 7.09
C ILE A 186 7.11 8.27 7.46
N LEU A 187 8.25 7.86 6.89
CA LEU A 187 8.85 6.56 7.20
C LEU A 187 9.27 6.42 8.67
N LEU A 188 9.77 7.49 9.29
CA LEU A 188 10.10 7.52 10.73
C LEU A 188 8.84 7.42 11.58
N THR A 189 7.77 8.11 11.18
CA THR A 189 6.46 8.02 11.83
C THR A 189 5.93 6.59 11.79
N ILE A 190 5.99 5.91 10.64
CA ILE A 190 5.59 4.49 10.49
C ILE A 190 6.43 3.57 11.40
N ARG A 191 7.70 3.90 11.62
CA ARG A 191 8.60 3.16 12.52
C ARG A 191 8.42 3.49 14.01
N ASN A 192 7.53 4.43 14.36
CA ASN A 192 7.40 5.01 15.69
C ASN A 192 8.74 5.56 16.24
N LEU A 193 9.56 6.12 15.35
CA LEU A 193 10.81 6.79 15.71
C LEU A 193 10.62 8.31 15.57
N GLN A 194 11.21 9.07 16.49
CA GLN A 194 11.28 10.51 16.36
C GLN A 194 12.37 10.88 15.35
N PRO A 195 12.18 11.93 14.53
CA PRO A 195 13.26 12.49 13.74
C PRO A 195 14.39 12.95 14.66
N ASN A 196 15.64 12.61 14.31
CA ASN A 196 16.81 13.09 15.03
C ASN A 196 17.00 14.58 14.69
N GLU A 197 17.25 15.41 15.70
CA GLU A 197 17.50 16.86 15.52
C GLU A 197 18.71 17.14 14.59
N GLU A 198 19.64 16.19 14.45
CA GLU A 198 20.79 16.30 13.54
C GLU A 198 20.42 16.18 12.03
N ASP A 199 19.24 15.65 11.69
CA ASP A 199 18.73 15.58 10.31
C ASP A 199 17.96 16.85 9.89
N GLU A 200 17.87 17.86 10.78
CA GLU A 200 17.26 19.15 10.47
C GLU A 200 18.16 20.10 9.68
N ASP A 201 19.49 19.90 9.76
CA ASP A 201 20.52 20.83 9.27
C ASP A 201 21.14 20.46 7.90
N ILE A 202 20.57 19.51 7.15
CA ILE A 202 21.02 19.11 5.79
C ILE A 202 19.96 19.43 4.74
#